data_AF-A0A511MT91-F1
#
_entry.id   AF-A0A511MT91-F1
#
_cell.length_a   1.000
_cell.length_b   1.000
_cell.length_c   1.000
_cell.angle_alpha   90.00
_cell.angle_beta   90.00
_cell.angle_gamma   90.00
#
_symmetry.space_group_name_H-M   'P 1'
#
loop_
_entity.id
_entity.type
_entity.pdbx_description
1 polymer ?
#
loop_
_entity_poly.entity_id
_entity_poly.type
_entity_poly.pdbx_seq_one_letter_code
_entity_poly.pdbx_strand_id
1 'polypeptide(L)'
;MRVFRAGFLAAAAVTVYAAVTGREKVQWIAKPLMMPLLAADVVTEGTDIERTDRVVLLGSLGAATLGDILLIDPDNDRRLIAGASSFAVMQTGYSALWLRKGARPQAEVALPRLGAWLAAAALLRAKAPSVAAPLTAYGATLGTAGVLASDPALASTAKTVAGVNIPNSDPCSRLGLGALLFTVSDGLIVLRRLFARSERSRSLTEAVILTTYAAAQFLLADPRAHAKAVAPMA
;
A
#
# COMPACT_ATOMS: atom_id res chain seq x y z
N MET A 1 10.51 5.71 -19.77
CA MET A 1 11.78 5.48 -19.05
C MET A 1 11.50 4.62 -17.82
N ARG A 2 12.29 3.57 -17.56
CA ARG A 2 12.08 2.62 -16.43
C ARG A 2 13.09 2.79 -15.28
N VAL A 3 13.92 3.84 -15.33
CA VAL A 3 15.08 4.01 -14.44
C VAL A 3 14.64 4.17 -12.98
N PHE A 4 13.62 4.99 -12.71
CA PHE A 4 13.12 5.19 -11.34
C PHE A 4 12.48 3.93 -10.77
N ARG A 5 11.74 3.17 -11.59
CA ARG A 5 11.20 1.87 -11.21
C ARG A 5 12.29 0.83 -10.94
N ALA A 6 13.36 0.82 -11.73
CA ALA A 6 14.52 -0.03 -11.47
C ALA A 6 15.23 0.37 -10.18
N GLY A 7 15.40 1.68 -9.94
CA GLY A 7 15.92 2.22 -8.68
C GLY A 7 15.05 1.82 -7.49
N PHE A 8 13.72 1.86 -7.64
CA PHE A 8 12.78 1.42 -6.61
C PHE A 8 12.99 -0.06 -6.29
N LEU A 9 13.11 -0.93 -7.31
CA LEU A 9 13.35 -2.35 -7.10
C LEU A 9 14.69 -2.61 -6.41
N ALA A 10 15.73 -1.84 -6.75
CA ALA A 10 17.01 -1.90 -6.06
C ALA A 10 16.89 -1.46 -4.59
N ALA A 11 16.23 -0.33 -4.32
CA ALA A 11 15.98 0.15 -2.96
C ALA A 11 15.15 -0.85 -2.14
N ALA A 12 14.13 -1.48 -2.75
CA ALA A 12 13.33 -2.52 -2.13
C ALA A 12 14.17 -3.77 -1.81
N ALA A 13 14.99 -4.24 -2.75
CA ALA A 13 15.88 -5.39 -2.53
C ALA A 13 16.88 -5.12 -1.39
N VAL A 14 17.48 -3.93 -1.36
CA VAL A 14 18.39 -3.51 -0.27
C VAL A 14 17.65 -3.43 1.07
N THR A 15 16.43 -2.90 1.07
CA THR A 15 15.57 -2.81 2.27
C THR A 15 15.23 -4.19 2.83
N VAL A 16 14.85 -5.14 1.97
CA VAL A 16 14.56 -6.53 2.36
C VAL A 16 15.83 -7.22 2.86
N TYR A 17 16.95 -7.09 2.15
CA TYR A 17 18.23 -7.64 2.58
C TYR A 17 18.67 -7.08 3.95
N ALA A 18 18.49 -5.78 4.18
CA ALA A 18 18.79 -5.15 5.45
C ALA A 18 17.95 -5.73 6.59
N ALA A 19 16.66 -5.98 6.37
CA ALA A 19 15.77 -6.60 7.36
C ALA A 19 16.19 -8.05 7.68
N VAL A 20 16.54 -8.85 6.67
CA VAL A 20 17.02 -10.25 6.86
C VAL A 20 18.34 -10.30 7.63
N THR A 21 19.21 -9.31 7.43
CA THR A 21 20.56 -9.28 8.01
C THR A 21 20.68 -8.43 9.28
N GLY A 22 19.58 -7.85 9.77
CA GLY A 22 19.57 -6.98 10.96
C GLY A 22 20.32 -5.66 10.78
N ARG A 23 20.49 -5.18 9.54
CA ARG A 23 21.25 -3.96 9.21
C ARG A 23 20.34 -2.73 9.23
N GLU A 24 19.84 -2.35 10.39
CA GLU A 24 18.88 -1.25 10.57
C GLU A 24 19.34 0.06 9.90
N LYS A 25 20.62 0.43 10.03
CA LYS A 25 21.19 1.63 9.39
C LYS A 25 21.02 1.66 7.88
N VAL A 26 21.09 0.50 7.22
CA VAL A 26 20.87 0.40 5.76
C VAL A 26 19.40 0.58 5.44
N GLN A 27 18.51 0.02 6.27
CA GLN A 27 17.07 0.16 6.13
C GLN A 27 16.62 1.63 6.28
N TRP A 28 17.25 2.40 7.18
CA TRP A 28 17.03 3.84 7.35
C TRP A 28 17.31 4.68 6.11
N ILE A 29 18.12 4.19 5.18
CA ILE A 29 18.45 4.87 3.93
C ILE A 29 17.59 4.32 2.79
N ALA A 30 17.57 2.99 2.64
CA ALA A 30 16.94 2.34 1.50
C ALA A 30 15.41 2.41 1.53
N LYS A 31 14.80 2.26 2.70
CA LYS A 31 13.33 2.23 2.82
C LYS A 31 12.71 3.60 2.48
N PRO A 32 13.17 4.73 3.05
CA PRO A 32 12.61 6.04 2.70
C PRO A 32 12.84 6.46 1.25
N LEU A 33 13.82 5.86 0.54
CA LEU A 33 14.12 6.18 -0.86
C LEU A 33 13.08 5.60 -1.83
N MET A 34 12.36 4.55 -1.44
CA MET A 34 11.42 3.85 -2.33
C MET A 34 10.31 4.78 -2.85
N MET A 35 9.62 5.50 -1.97
CA MET A 35 8.47 6.33 -2.37
C MET A 35 8.87 7.58 -3.20
N PRO A 36 9.95 8.30 -2.89
CA PRO A 36 10.48 9.37 -3.75
C PRO A 36 10.86 8.90 -5.16
N LEU A 37 11.38 7.68 -5.31
CA LEU A 37 11.66 7.12 -6.63
C LEU A 37 10.37 6.87 -7.42
N LEU A 38 9.33 6.33 -6.79
CA LEU A 38 8.01 6.21 -7.45
C LEU A 38 7.41 7.59 -7.76
N ALA A 39 7.62 8.59 -6.90
CA ALA A 39 7.16 9.95 -7.16
C ALA A 39 7.88 10.57 -8.38
N ALA A 40 9.19 10.32 -8.53
CA ALA A 40 9.94 10.71 -9.72
C ALA A 40 9.44 10.00 -11.00
N ASP A 41 9.08 8.71 -10.89
CA ASP A 41 8.43 7.95 -11.98
C ASP A 41 7.11 8.61 -12.40
N VAL A 42 6.24 8.95 -11.43
CA VAL A 42 4.99 9.67 -11.68
C VAL A 42 5.23 11.05 -12.30
N VAL A 43 6.27 11.76 -11.88
CA VAL A 43 6.58 13.09 -12.43
C VAL A 43 7.03 13.02 -13.89
N THR A 44 7.77 11.97 -14.25
CA THR A 44 8.39 11.85 -15.57
C THR A 44 7.53 11.09 -16.58
N GLU A 45 6.84 10.04 -16.15
CA GLU A 45 6.02 9.17 -17.02
C GLU A 45 4.51 9.43 -16.86
N GLY A 46 4.08 10.14 -15.82
CA GLY A 46 2.67 10.44 -15.54
C GLY A 46 2.16 11.74 -16.19
N THR A 47 2.64 12.08 -17.39
CA THR A 47 2.25 13.30 -18.10
C THR A 47 0.77 13.33 -18.48
N ASP A 48 0.18 12.15 -18.68
CA ASP A 48 -1.22 11.97 -19.12
C ASP A 48 -2.21 11.84 -17.95
N ILE A 49 -1.71 11.96 -16.71
CA ILE A 49 -2.55 11.98 -15.51
C ILE A 49 -3.16 13.38 -15.37
N GLU A 50 -4.46 13.44 -15.03
CA GLU A 50 -5.11 14.72 -14.72
C GLU A 50 -4.35 15.45 -13.60
N ARG A 51 -4.19 16.77 -13.71
CA ARG A 51 -3.40 17.56 -12.76
C ARG A 51 -3.78 17.33 -11.30
N THR A 52 -5.09 17.29 -11.01
CA THR A 52 -5.61 17.03 -9.66
C THR A 52 -5.20 15.66 -9.15
N ASP A 53 -5.41 14.63 -9.97
CA ASP A 53 -5.08 13.24 -9.64
C ASP A 53 -3.56 13.06 -9.46
N ARG A 54 -2.77 13.72 -10.29
CA ARG A 54 -1.31 13.72 -10.16
C ARG A 54 -0.86 14.34 -8.85
N VAL A 55 -1.45 15.45 -8.42
CA VAL A 55 -1.15 16.09 -7.13
C VAL A 55 -1.54 15.18 -5.97
N VAL A 56 -2.71 14.54 -6.03
CA VAL A 56 -3.16 13.60 -5.00
C VAL A 56 -2.22 12.38 -4.93
N LEU A 57 -1.84 11.79 -6.06
CA LEU A 57 -0.92 10.66 -6.11
C LEU A 57 0.46 11.01 -5.53
N LEU A 58 1.02 12.16 -5.90
CA LEU A 58 2.29 12.63 -5.34
C LEU A 58 2.18 12.93 -3.84
N GLY A 59 1.07 13.51 -3.39
CA GLY A 59 0.77 13.71 -1.98
C GLY A 59 0.69 12.39 -1.20
N SER A 60 0.03 11.38 -1.77
CA SER A 60 -0.02 10.02 -1.23
C SER A 60 1.37 9.41 -1.10
N LEU A 61 2.23 9.53 -2.13
CA LEU A 61 3.61 9.03 -2.07
C LEU A 61 4.47 9.81 -1.06
N GLY A 62 4.25 11.12 -0.91
CA GLY A 62 4.86 11.91 0.15
C GLY A 62 4.45 11.43 1.55
N ALA A 63 3.15 11.20 1.77
CA ALA A 63 2.64 10.64 3.01
C ALA A 63 3.18 9.22 3.28
N ALA A 64 3.31 8.39 2.24
CA ALA A 64 3.94 7.08 2.32
C ALA A 64 5.41 7.17 2.72
N THR A 65 6.15 8.14 2.18
CA THR A 65 7.55 8.40 2.55
C THR A 65 7.68 8.72 4.04
N LEU A 66 6.81 9.60 4.55
CA LEU A 66 6.77 9.93 5.98
C LEU A 66 6.39 8.70 6.81
N GLY A 67 5.40 7.93 6.37
CA GLY A 67 5.01 6.67 6.98
C GLY A 67 6.17 5.69 7.08
N ASP A 68 6.94 5.54 6.01
CA ASP A 68 8.11 4.67 5.95
C ASP A 68 9.19 5.04 6.97
N ILE A 69 9.48 6.34 7.14
CA ILE A 69 10.44 6.86 8.11
C ILE A 69 9.94 6.66 9.55
N LEU A 70 8.68 7.01 9.79
CA LEU A 70 8.08 6.92 11.12
C LEU A 70 7.98 5.46 11.58
N LEU A 71 7.70 4.53 10.67
CA LEU A 71 7.50 3.11 10.92
C LEU A 71 8.77 2.24 10.80
N ILE A 72 9.97 2.82 10.92
CA ILE A 72 11.21 2.00 10.95
C ILE A 72 11.31 1.17 12.22
N ASP A 73 10.84 1.70 13.35
CA ASP A 73 10.70 0.95 14.60
C ASP A 73 9.20 0.77 14.92
N PRO A 74 8.57 -0.29 14.40
CA PRO A 74 7.14 -0.56 14.59
C PRO A 74 6.81 -1.09 16.00
N ASP A 75 7.81 -1.34 16.84
CA ASP A 75 7.61 -1.82 18.20
C ASP A 75 7.33 -0.68 19.17
N ASN A 76 7.76 0.54 18.83
CA ASN A 76 7.40 1.76 19.53
C ASN A 76 5.98 2.24 19.14
N ASP A 77 5.05 2.24 20.09
CA ASP A 77 3.63 2.61 19.89
C ASP A 77 3.45 3.98 19.24
N ARG A 78 4.23 4.99 19.67
CA ARG A 78 4.11 6.35 19.14
C ARG A 78 4.52 6.40 17.67
N ARG A 79 5.58 5.70 17.33
CA ARG A 79 6.08 5.58 15.95
C ARG A 79 5.14 4.76 15.07
N LEU A 80 4.60 3.67 15.61
CA LEU A 80 3.59 2.85 14.96
C LEU A 80 2.33 3.66 14.63
N ILE A 81 1.81 4.42 15.60
CA ILE A 81 0.64 5.29 15.39
C ILE A 81 0.95 6.37 14.36
N ALA A 82 2.08 7.08 14.48
CA ALA A 82 2.45 8.14 13.55
C ALA A 82 2.65 7.64 12.12
N GLY A 83 3.27 6.46 11.96
CA GLY A 83 3.41 5.77 10.68
C GLY A 83 2.05 5.40 10.10
N ALA A 84 1.19 4.75 10.89
CA ALA A 84 -0.16 4.38 10.48
C ALA A 84 -1.01 5.59 10.09
N SER A 85 -0.90 6.72 10.80
CA SER A 85 -1.59 7.97 10.45
C SER A 85 -1.12 8.51 9.09
N SER A 86 0.19 8.43 8.80
CA SER A 86 0.72 8.85 7.49
C SER A 86 0.24 7.94 6.36
N PHE A 87 0.20 6.62 6.60
CA PHE A 87 -0.41 5.69 5.66
C PHE A 87 -1.92 5.88 5.51
N ALA A 88 -2.64 6.30 6.56
CA ALA A 88 -4.07 6.64 6.46
C ALA A 88 -4.30 7.79 5.47
N VAL A 89 -3.45 8.82 5.49
CA VAL A 89 -3.49 9.92 4.52
C VAL A 89 -3.24 9.39 3.11
N MET A 90 -2.22 8.55 2.92
CA MET A 90 -1.93 7.92 1.64
C MET A 90 -3.13 7.10 1.11
N GLN A 91 -3.73 6.24 1.95
CA GLN A 91 -4.88 5.39 1.57
C GLN A 91 -6.14 6.22 1.26
N THR A 92 -6.32 7.33 1.96
CA THR A 92 -7.40 8.29 1.66
C THR A 92 -7.18 8.94 0.29
N GLY A 93 -5.94 9.33 -0.04
CA GLY A 93 -5.61 9.83 -1.37
C GLY A 93 -5.83 8.80 -2.47
N TYR A 94 -5.45 7.54 -2.26
CA TYR A 94 -5.77 6.45 -3.20
C TYR A 94 -7.28 6.24 -3.36
N SER A 95 -8.03 6.27 -2.26
CA SER A 95 -9.50 6.18 -2.31
C SER A 95 -10.10 7.32 -3.13
N ALA A 96 -9.62 8.55 -2.96
CA ALA A 96 -10.07 9.70 -3.72
C ALA A 96 -9.79 9.55 -5.23
N LEU A 97 -8.60 9.06 -5.60
CA LEU A 97 -8.24 8.80 -6.99
C LEU A 97 -9.18 7.79 -7.65
N TRP A 98 -9.43 6.67 -6.98
CA TRP A 98 -10.26 5.62 -7.56
C TRP A 98 -11.75 6.00 -7.60
N LEU A 99 -12.25 6.74 -6.61
CA LEU A 99 -13.60 7.33 -6.67
C LEU A 99 -13.77 8.27 -7.86
N ARG A 100 -12.78 9.14 -8.12
CA ARG A 100 -12.77 10.06 -9.27
C ARG A 100 -12.70 9.31 -10.60
N LYS A 101 -12.04 8.15 -10.63
CA LYS A 101 -12.02 7.22 -11.77
C LYS A 101 -13.31 6.39 -11.92
N GLY A 102 -14.32 6.63 -11.09
CA GLY A 102 -15.61 5.96 -11.20
C GLY A 102 -15.74 4.68 -10.38
N ALA A 103 -14.73 4.29 -9.61
CA ALA A 103 -14.83 3.12 -8.74
C ALA A 103 -15.99 3.28 -7.75
N ARG A 104 -16.69 2.19 -7.48
CA ARG A 104 -17.78 2.11 -6.52
C ARG A 104 -17.56 0.93 -5.57
N PRO A 105 -17.93 1.07 -4.29
CA PRO A 105 -17.84 -0.04 -3.36
C PRO A 105 -18.85 -1.12 -3.76
N GLN A 106 -18.37 -2.34 -3.95
CA GLN A 106 -19.21 -3.50 -4.21
C GLN A 106 -19.38 -4.33 -2.94
N ALA A 107 -20.62 -4.69 -2.62
CA ALA A 107 -20.94 -5.42 -1.38
C ALA A 107 -20.17 -6.75 -1.28
N GLU A 108 -20.04 -7.47 -2.41
CA GLU A 108 -19.33 -8.75 -2.50
C GLU A 108 -17.85 -8.65 -2.09
N VAL A 109 -17.21 -7.50 -2.34
CA VAL A 109 -15.83 -7.24 -1.93
C VAL A 109 -15.76 -6.62 -0.54
N ALA A 110 -16.71 -5.73 -0.23
CA ALA A 110 -16.73 -4.98 1.02
C ALA A 110 -17.03 -5.86 2.23
N LEU A 111 -17.98 -6.79 2.13
CA LEU A 111 -18.42 -7.61 3.28
C LEU A 111 -17.31 -8.51 3.83
N PRO A 112 -16.57 -9.30 3.03
CA PRO A 112 -15.47 -10.11 3.55
C PRO A 112 -14.37 -9.26 4.19
N ARG A 113 -14.06 -8.10 3.60
CA ARG A 113 -13.04 -7.17 4.13
C ARG A 113 -13.48 -6.48 5.40
N LEU A 114 -14.77 -6.13 5.52
CA LEU A 114 -15.36 -5.61 6.74
C LEU A 114 -15.24 -6.64 7.86
N GLY A 115 -15.56 -7.91 7.58
CA GLY A 115 -15.39 -9.01 8.53
C GLY A 115 -13.93 -9.16 9.00
N ALA A 116 -12.98 -9.16 8.06
CA ALA A 116 -11.56 -9.24 8.37
C ALA A 116 -11.08 -8.03 9.21
N TRP A 117 -11.54 -6.82 8.89
CA TRP A 117 -11.24 -5.60 9.63
C TRP A 117 -11.80 -5.63 11.05
N LEU A 118 -13.06 -6.04 11.23
CA LEU A 118 -13.68 -6.19 12.56
C LEU A 118 -12.94 -7.23 13.40
N ALA A 119 -12.54 -8.37 12.80
CA ALA A 119 -11.75 -9.38 13.49
C ALA A 119 -10.37 -8.85 13.92
N ALA A 120 -9.68 -8.11 13.03
CA ALA A 120 -8.42 -7.48 13.35
C ALA A 120 -8.55 -6.41 14.45
N ALA A 121 -9.61 -5.60 14.40
CA ALA A 121 -9.92 -4.58 15.41
C ALA A 121 -10.20 -5.21 16.78
N ALA A 122 -10.98 -6.30 16.83
CA ALA A 122 -11.24 -7.04 18.06
C ALA A 122 -9.95 -7.66 18.62
N LEU A 123 -9.10 -8.24 17.77
CA LEU A 123 -7.82 -8.79 18.17
C LEU A 123 -6.88 -7.72 18.74
N LEU A 124 -6.78 -6.56 18.06
CA LEU A 124 -6.01 -5.41 18.53
C LEU A 124 -6.52 -4.91 19.87
N ARG A 125 -7.85 -4.79 20.03
CA ARG A 125 -8.46 -4.37 21.30
C ARG A 125 -8.12 -5.33 22.44
N ALA A 126 -8.08 -6.63 22.17
CA ALA A 126 -7.78 -7.66 23.16
C ALA A 126 -6.28 -7.77 23.51
N LYS A 127 -5.38 -7.56 22.54
CA LYS A 127 -3.94 -7.86 22.71
C LYS A 127 -3.02 -6.62 22.72
N ALA A 128 -3.46 -5.50 22.19
CA ALA A 128 -2.70 -4.25 22.11
C ALA A 128 -3.61 -3.01 22.26
N PRO A 129 -4.30 -2.85 23.41
CA PRO A 129 -5.33 -1.83 23.59
C PRO A 129 -4.82 -0.39 23.44
N SER A 130 -3.54 -0.13 23.71
CA SER A 130 -2.90 1.19 23.56
C SER A 130 -2.92 1.73 22.14
N VAL A 131 -2.85 0.84 21.14
CA VAL A 131 -2.79 1.19 19.71
C VAL A 131 -4.07 0.81 18.95
N ALA A 132 -5.02 0.13 19.61
CA ALA A 132 -6.17 -0.46 18.94
C ALA A 132 -7.04 0.57 18.21
N ALA A 133 -7.39 1.69 18.87
CA ALA A 133 -8.24 2.72 18.27
C ALA A 133 -7.60 3.37 17.01
N PRO A 134 -6.37 3.92 17.07
CA PRO A 134 -5.75 4.52 15.89
C PRO A 134 -5.50 3.51 14.76
N LEU A 135 -5.09 2.27 15.08
CA LEU A 135 -4.86 1.25 14.05
C LEU A 135 -6.17 0.72 13.44
N THR A 136 -7.27 0.70 14.21
CA THR A 136 -8.60 0.36 13.68
C THR A 136 -9.09 1.45 12.72
N ALA A 137 -8.93 2.72 13.09
CA ALA A 137 -9.27 3.85 12.22
C ALA A 137 -8.44 3.85 10.93
N TYR A 138 -7.13 3.59 11.05
CA TYR A 138 -6.27 3.38 9.89
C TYR A 138 -6.76 2.21 9.02
N GLY A 139 -7.06 1.05 9.64
CA GLY A 139 -7.56 -0.13 8.95
C GLY A 139 -8.85 0.13 8.16
N ALA A 140 -9.69 1.08 8.59
CA ALA A 140 -10.87 1.48 7.83
C ALA A 140 -10.48 2.18 6.52
N THR A 141 -9.52 3.12 6.55
CA THR A 141 -9.02 3.80 5.33
C THR A 141 -8.38 2.82 4.35
N LEU A 142 -7.60 1.86 4.87
CA LEU A 142 -7.00 0.77 4.09
C LEU A 142 -8.07 -0.14 3.47
N GLY A 143 -9.08 -0.52 4.25
CA GLY A 143 -10.22 -1.32 3.78
C GLY A 143 -11.00 -0.62 2.67
N THR A 144 -11.32 0.67 2.84
CA THR A 144 -11.99 1.49 1.83
C THR A 144 -11.19 1.56 0.54
N ALA A 145 -9.90 1.90 0.64
CA ALA A 145 -9.00 1.94 -0.51
C ALA A 145 -8.98 0.58 -1.22
N GLY A 146 -8.83 -0.50 -0.47
CA GLY A 146 -8.82 -1.85 -1.03
C GLY A 146 -10.11 -2.26 -1.72
N VAL A 147 -11.26 -1.91 -1.17
CA VAL A 147 -12.57 -2.17 -1.80
C VAL A 147 -12.68 -1.43 -3.13
N LEU A 148 -12.31 -0.15 -3.16
CA LEU A 148 -12.37 0.67 -4.38
C LEU A 148 -11.38 0.19 -5.45
N ALA A 149 -10.15 -0.15 -5.06
CA ALA A 149 -9.13 -0.69 -5.97
C ALA A 149 -9.54 -1.98 -6.68
N SER A 150 -10.51 -2.68 -6.10
CA SER A 150 -10.97 -3.99 -6.54
C SER A 150 -12.23 -3.95 -7.38
N ASP A 151 -12.76 -2.76 -7.67
CA ASP A 151 -13.92 -2.61 -8.54
C ASP A 151 -13.57 -3.09 -9.97
N PRO A 152 -14.29 -4.07 -10.51
CA PRO A 152 -14.15 -4.50 -11.90
C PRO A 152 -14.34 -3.36 -12.92
N ALA A 153 -15.11 -2.31 -12.58
CA ALA A 153 -15.30 -1.17 -13.46
C ALA A 153 -14.00 -0.39 -13.74
N LEU A 154 -13.01 -0.47 -12.84
CA LEU A 154 -11.69 0.13 -13.07
C LEU A 154 -10.89 -0.59 -14.16
N ALA A 155 -11.17 -1.87 -14.41
CA ALA A 155 -10.46 -2.71 -15.36
C ALA A 155 -11.43 -3.71 -16.01
N SER A 156 -12.36 -3.21 -16.83
CA SER A 156 -13.47 -4.00 -17.40
C SER A 156 -13.03 -5.17 -18.28
N THR A 157 -11.79 -5.14 -18.78
CA THR A 157 -11.19 -6.21 -19.58
C THR A 157 -10.49 -7.29 -18.74
N ALA A 158 -10.35 -7.07 -17.43
CA ALA A 158 -9.69 -7.99 -16.53
C ALA A 158 -10.67 -9.03 -15.99
N LYS A 159 -10.19 -10.27 -15.86
CA LYS A 159 -10.92 -11.30 -15.12
C LYS A 159 -10.89 -10.96 -13.63
N THR A 160 -12.04 -10.95 -12.96
CA THR A 160 -12.12 -10.81 -11.50
C THR A 160 -12.28 -12.18 -10.85
N VAL A 161 -11.49 -12.47 -9.82
CA VAL A 161 -11.59 -13.69 -9.01
C VAL A 161 -11.62 -13.30 -7.55
N ALA A 162 -12.65 -13.75 -6.82
CA ALA A 162 -12.82 -13.47 -5.39
C ALA A 162 -12.70 -11.98 -5.04
N GLY A 163 -13.25 -11.10 -5.88
CA GLY A 163 -13.20 -9.65 -5.67
C GLY A 163 -11.81 -9.04 -5.84
N VAL A 164 -10.95 -9.63 -6.69
CA VAL A 164 -9.65 -9.08 -7.10
C VAL A 164 -9.51 -9.19 -8.62
N ASN A 165 -9.16 -8.09 -9.26
CA ASN A 165 -8.85 -8.06 -10.69
C ASN A 165 -7.51 -8.78 -10.93
N ILE A 166 -7.51 -9.76 -11.84
CA ILE A 166 -6.30 -10.47 -12.24
C ILE A 166 -5.51 -9.56 -13.20
N PRO A 167 -4.23 -9.27 -12.90
CA PRO A 167 -3.42 -8.41 -13.75
C PRO A 167 -3.36 -8.88 -15.20
N ASN A 168 -3.65 -7.98 -16.13
CA ASN A 168 -3.54 -8.18 -17.57
C ASN A 168 -2.80 -6.99 -18.23
N SER A 169 -3.05 -6.75 -19.53
CA SER A 169 -2.49 -5.62 -20.27
C SER A 169 -3.01 -4.25 -19.81
N ASP A 170 -4.20 -4.18 -19.22
CA ASP A 170 -4.76 -2.97 -18.64
C ASP A 170 -4.04 -2.66 -17.31
N PRO A 171 -3.33 -1.53 -17.19
CA PRO A 171 -2.63 -1.16 -15.95
C PRO A 171 -3.55 -1.09 -14.72
N CYS A 172 -4.82 -0.70 -14.89
CA CYS A 172 -5.78 -0.60 -13.79
C CYS A 172 -6.09 -1.96 -13.14
N SER A 173 -5.93 -3.07 -13.88
CA SER A 173 -6.13 -4.43 -13.37
C SER A 173 -5.20 -4.78 -12.20
N ARG A 174 -4.09 -4.05 -12.05
CA ARG A 174 -3.07 -4.28 -11.01
C ARG A 174 -3.44 -3.65 -9.66
N LEU A 175 -4.36 -2.69 -9.63
CA LEU A 175 -4.70 -1.91 -8.44
C LEU A 175 -5.25 -2.79 -7.31
N GLY A 176 -6.18 -3.70 -7.65
CA GLY A 176 -6.76 -4.64 -6.68
C GLY A 176 -5.73 -5.56 -6.03
N LEU A 177 -4.80 -6.12 -6.84
CA LEU A 177 -3.70 -6.93 -6.32
C LEU A 177 -2.75 -6.09 -5.45
N GLY A 178 -2.41 -4.88 -5.88
CA GLY A 178 -1.59 -3.96 -5.10
C GLY A 178 -2.20 -3.66 -3.73
N ALA A 179 -3.50 -3.35 -3.68
CA ALA A 179 -4.19 -3.07 -2.42
C ALA A 179 -4.34 -4.32 -1.51
N LEU A 180 -4.49 -5.51 -2.11
CA LEU A 180 -4.45 -6.77 -1.36
C LEU A 180 -3.08 -6.99 -0.72
N LEU A 181 -2.00 -6.84 -1.49
CA LEU A 181 -0.63 -6.98 -0.98
C LEU A 181 -0.33 -5.98 0.13
N PHE A 182 -0.85 -4.76 0.02
CA PHE A 182 -0.73 -3.75 1.08
C PHE A 182 -1.44 -4.22 2.36
N THR A 183 -2.68 -4.69 2.23
CA THR A 183 -3.45 -5.23 3.36
C THR A 183 -2.73 -6.40 4.03
N VAL A 184 -2.14 -7.29 3.23
CA VAL A 184 -1.36 -8.42 3.75
C VAL A 184 -0.11 -7.94 4.50
N SER A 185 0.63 -6.98 3.94
CA SER A 185 1.79 -6.35 4.61
C SER A 185 1.42 -5.84 6.00
N ASP A 186 0.35 -5.04 6.10
CA ASP A 186 -0.03 -4.41 7.38
C ASP A 186 -0.61 -5.41 8.37
N GLY A 187 -1.40 -6.37 7.89
CA GLY A 187 -1.85 -7.49 8.70
C GLY A 187 -0.66 -8.25 9.30
N LEU A 188 0.40 -8.48 8.51
CA LEU A 188 1.62 -9.11 8.98
C LEU A 188 2.38 -8.24 9.99
N ILE A 189 2.35 -6.90 9.91
CA ILE A 189 2.91 -6.02 10.95
C ILE A 189 2.22 -6.25 12.29
N VAL A 190 0.88 -6.31 12.29
CA VAL A 190 0.10 -6.62 13.49
C VAL A 190 0.44 -8.01 14.01
N LEU A 191 0.47 -9.03 13.15
CA LEU A 191 0.80 -10.40 13.55
C LEU A 191 2.24 -10.52 14.08
N ARG A 192 3.22 -9.87 13.45
CA ARG A 192 4.61 -9.81 13.91
C ARG A 192 4.67 -9.24 15.32
N ARG A 193 4.02 -8.11 15.55
CA ARG A 193 3.99 -7.45 16.87
C ARG A 193 3.37 -8.35 17.94
N LEU A 194 2.25 -8.99 17.62
CA LEU A 194 1.50 -9.80 18.59
C LEU A 194 2.13 -11.16 18.86
N PHE A 195 2.81 -11.78 17.89
CA PHE A 195 3.18 -13.19 17.97
C PHE A 195 4.68 -13.49 17.72
N ALA A 196 5.45 -12.62 17.06
CA ALA A 196 6.86 -12.88 16.80
C ALA A 196 7.71 -12.58 18.05
N ARG A 197 8.34 -13.62 18.60
CA ARG A 197 9.12 -13.55 19.86
C ARG A 197 10.63 -13.68 19.68
N SER A 198 11.09 -14.43 18.68
CA SER A 198 12.52 -14.59 18.40
C SER A 198 13.00 -13.58 17.35
N GLU A 199 14.27 -13.18 17.42
CA GLU A 199 14.89 -12.30 16.43
C GLU A 199 14.76 -12.86 15.00
N ARG A 200 14.99 -14.17 14.85
CA ARG A 200 14.85 -14.86 13.56
C ARG A 200 13.43 -14.77 13.00
N SER A 201 12.41 -15.01 13.84
CA SER A 201 11.01 -14.88 13.40
C SER A 201 10.69 -13.44 13.03
N ARG A 202 11.14 -12.46 13.83
CA ARG A 202 10.90 -11.04 13.58
C ARG A 202 11.52 -10.57 12.27
N SER A 203 12.77 -10.97 12.01
CA SER A 203 13.51 -10.62 10.79
C SER A 203 12.90 -11.27 9.54
N LEU A 204 12.54 -12.56 9.60
CA LEU A 204 11.90 -13.23 8.46
C LEU A 204 10.50 -12.65 8.16
N THR A 205 9.68 -12.43 9.19
CA THR A 205 8.36 -11.81 9.00
C THR A 205 8.50 -10.39 8.46
N GLU A 206 9.49 -9.63 8.93
CA GLU A 206 9.78 -8.29 8.42
C GLU A 206 10.22 -8.28 6.96
N ALA A 207 11.03 -9.25 6.54
CA ALA A 207 11.39 -9.42 5.13
C ALA A 207 10.15 -9.67 4.25
N VAL A 208 9.22 -10.50 4.71
CA VAL A 208 7.96 -10.76 4.00
C VAL A 208 7.09 -9.50 3.94
N ILE A 209 6.94 -8.78 5.07
CA ILE A 209 6.21 -7.50 5.14
C ILE A 209 6.77 -6.51 4.12
N LEU A 210 8.09 -6.31 4.10
CA LEU A 210 8.72 -5.33 3.22
C LEU A 210 8.62 -5.75 1.75
N THR A 211 8.65 -7.06 1.46
CA THR A 211 8.47 -7.58 0.10
C THR A 211 7.05 -7.35 -0.39
N THR A 212 6.03 -7.67 0.41
CA THR A 212 4.63 -7.46 0.04
C THR A 212 4.29 -5.96 -0.03
N TYR A 213 4.84 -5.14 0.87
CA TYR A 213 4.74 -3.68 0.82
C TYR A 213 5.35 -3.09 -0.45
N ALA A 214 6.58 -3.47 -0.79
CA ALA A 214 7.24 -2.96 -1.99
C ALA A 214 6.49 -3.39 -3.26
N ALA A 215 6.04 -4.64 -3.33
CA ALA A 215 5.22 -5.11 -4.45
C ALA A 215 3.89 -4.33 -4.54
N ALA A 216 3.23 -4.08 -3.40
CA ALA A 216 2.02 -3.27 -3.34
C ALA A 216 2.23 -1.87 -3.91
N GLN A 217 3.21 -1.13 -3.39
CA GLN A 217 3.47 0.24 -3.84
C GLN A 217 3.91 0.31 -5.29
N PHE A 218 4.70 -0.66 -5.76
CA PHE A 218 5.06 -0.74 -7.18
C PHE A 218 3.83 -0.81 -8.08
N LEU A 219 2.83 -1.61 -7.72
CA LEU A 219 1.60 -1.74 -8.50
C LEU A 219 0.68 -0.52 -8.34
N LEU A 220 0.51 -0.04 -7.12
CA LEU A 220 -0.41 1.07 -6.79
C LEU A 220 0.06 2.41 -7.35
N ALA A 221 1.37 2.63 -7.47
CA ALA A 221 1.94 3.88 -7.97
C ALA A 221 2.23 3.87 -9.48
N ASP A 222 1.83 2.83 -10.22
CA ASP A 222 2.02 2.77 -11.69
C ASP A 222 1.31 3.97 -12.35
N PRO A 223 2.05 4.93 -12.96
CA PRO A 223 1.46 6.13 -13.55
C PRO A 223 0.40 5.81 -14.60
N ARG A 224 0.53 4.67 -15.29
CA ARG A 224 -0.39 4.24 -16.35
C ARG A 224 -1.75 3.81 -15.81
N ALA A 225 -1.81 3.29 -14.59
CA ALA A 225 -3.08 2.99 -13.92
C ALA A 225 -3.83 4.27 -13.54
N HIS A 226 -3.13 5.42 -13.52
CA HIS A 226 -3.67 6.72 -13.14
C HIS A 226 -3.91 7.67 -14.32
N ALA A 227 -3.45 7.32 -15.53
CA ALA A 227 -3.68 8.11 -16.73
C ALA A 227 -5.18 8.24 -17.06
N LYS A 228 -5.54 9.28 -17.82
CA LYS A 228 -6.90 9.40 -18.38
C LYS A 228 -7.17 8.24 -19.34
N ALA A 229 -8.41 7.73 -19.33
CA ALA A 229 -8.84 6.81 -20.36
C ALA A 229 -8.74 7.51 -21.73
N VAL A 230 -7.96 6.94 -22.64
CA VAL A 230 -7.96 7.37 -24.04
C VAL A 230 -9.34 7.02 -24.58
N ALA A 231 -10.12 8.03 -24.99
CA ALA A 231 -11.39 7.77 -25.68
C ALA A 231 -11.08 6.89 -26.90
N PRO A 232 -11.85 5.81 -27.15
CA PRO A 232 -11.68 5.05 -28.38
C PRO A 232 -11.82 6.03 -29.55
N MET A 233 -10.85 6.03 -30.47
CA MET A 233 -10.99 6.77 -31.72
C MET A 233 -12.28 6.28 -32.40
N ALA A 234 -13.22 7.20 -32.59
CA ALA A 234 -14.48 6.97 -33.28
C ALA A 234 -14.26 6.62 -34.74
#